data_AF-A0A167HJY8-F1
#
_entry.id   AF-A0A167HJY8-F1
#
_cell.length_a   1.000
_cell.length_b   1.000
_cell.length_c   1.000
_cell.angle_alpha   90.00
_cell.angle_beta   90.00
_cell.angle_gamma   90.00
#
_symmetry.space_group_name_H-M   'P 1'
#
loop_
_entity.id
_entity.type
_entity.pdbx_description
1 polymer ?
#
loop_
_entity_poly.entity_id
_entity_poly.type
_entity_poly.pdbx_seq_one_letter_code
_entity_poly.pdbx_strand_id
1 'polypeptide(L)' 'MDWPGYSADLNIIEHCWTYLKRKLRQNHPFASTPDKIWDAAQKEWAEIPLSFIRTLYGSMERRVEAVHNAKGWQTPY' A
#
# COMPACT_ATOMS: atom_id res chain seq x y z
N MET A 1 -0.61 -5.59 -21.24
CA MET A 1 -1.42 -4.76 -20.33
C MET A 1 -0.71 -3.42 -20.30
N ASP A 2 -1.22 -2.42 -21.02
CA ASP A 2 -0.61 -1.08 -21.06
C ASP A 2 -0.97 -0.37 -19.76
N TRP A 3 0.04 -0.10 -18.93
CA TRP A 3 -0.14 0.65 -17.69
C TRP A 3 -0.09 2.16 -18.03
N PRO A 4 -1.16 2.92 -17.81
CA PRO A 4 -1.13 4.35 -18.07
C PRO A 4 -0.11 5.04 -17.15
N GLY A 5 0.73 5.90 -17.73
CA GLY A 5 1.62 6.76 -16.97
C GLY A 5 0.81 7.67 -16.03
N TYR A 6 1.33 7.94 -14.83
CA TYR A 6 0.70 8.74 -13.76
C TYR A 6 -0.39 8.08 -12.90
N SER A 7 -0.57 6.75 -12.95
CA SER A 7 -1.54 6.06 -12.09
C SER A 7 -0.94 5.52 -10.78
N ALA A 8 -0.42 6.41 -9.93
CA ALA A 8 -0.01 6.05 -8.57
C ALA A 8 -1.19 5.44 -7.76
N ASP A 9 -2.41 5.94 -8.00
CA ASP A 9 -3.67 5.45 -7.42
C ASP A 9 -3.97 3.97 -7.75
N LEU A 10 -3.38 3.45 -8.84
CA LEU A 10 -3.49 2.04 -9.23
C LEU A 10 -2.36 1.18 -8.63
N ASN A 11 -1.33 1.78 -8.04
CA ASN A 11 -0.23 1.06 -7.43
C ASN A 11 -0.59 0.57 -6.02
N ILE A 12 -1.16 -0.63 -5.94
CA ILE A 12 -1.59 -1.26 -4.69
C ILE A 12 -0.48 -1.32 -3.62
N ILE A 13 0.78 -1.38 -4.04
CA ILE A 13 1.91 -1.49 -3.10
C ILE A 13 2.02 -0.26 -2.18
N GLU A 14 1.54 0.91 -2.60
CA GLU A 14 1.52 2.12 -1.77
C GLU A 14 0.63 1.95 -0.53
N HIS A 15 -0.44 1.16 -0.64
CA HIS A 15 -1.28 0.80 0.50
C HIS A 15 -0.55 -0.16 1.44
N CYS A 16 0.21 -1.11 0.91
CA CYS A 16 1.05 -2.00 1.71
C CYS A 16 2.14 -1.20 2.45
N TRP A 17 2.79 -0.24 1.79
CA TRP A 17 3.78 0.64 2.44
C TRP A 17 3.15 1.50 3.53
N THR A 18 1.95 2.03 3.29
CA THR A 18 1.22 2.81 4.29
C THR A 18 0.83 1.95 5.50
N TYR A 19 0.36 0.73 5.26
CA TYR A 19 0.08 -0.24 6.31
C TYR A 19 1.33 -0.56 7.13
N LEU A 20 2.45 -0.85 6.47
CA LEU A 20 3.72 -1.17 7.11
C LEU A 20 4.22 -0.01 7.99
N LYS A 21 4.23 1.22 7.45
CA LYS A 21 4.61 2.42 8.21
C LYS A 21 3.75 2.61 9.46
N ARG A 22 2.45 2.34 9.37
CA ARG A 22 1.52 2.42 10.51
C ARG A 22 1.85 1.37 11.57
N LYS A 23 2.12 0.13 11.15
CA LYS A 23 2.49 -0.97 12.05
C LYS A 23 3.82 -0.74 12.74
N LEU A 24 4.83 -0.26 12.01
CA LEU A 24 6.11 0.12 12.58
C LEU A 24 5.96 1.19 13.67
N ARG A 25 5.16 2.24 13.43
CA ARG A 25 4.89 3.28 14.43
C ARG A 25 4.14 2.77 15.66
N GLN A 26 3.24 1.79 15.50
CA GLN A 26 2.43 1.23 16.59
C GLN A 26 3.21 0.23 17.44
N ASN A 27 3.91 -0.70 16.79
CA ASN A 27 4.52 -1.86 17.45
C ASN A 27 6.00 -1.63 17.81
N HIS A 28 6.69 -0.75 17.07
CA HIS A 28 8.13 -0.50 17.24
C HIS A 28 8.44 1.00 17.42
N PRO A 29 7.77 1.71 18.34
CA PRO A 29 7.92 3.17 18.48
C PRO A 29 9.33 3.60 18.89
N PHE A 30 10.13 2.69 19.46
CA PHE A 30 11.51 2.95 19.92
C PHE A 30 12.59 2.42 18.96
N ALA A 31 12.21 1.88 17.79
CA ALA A 31 13.18 1.52 16.76
C ALA A 31 13.80 2.81 16.19
N SER A 32 14.98 3.17 16.68
CA SER A 32 15.64 4.44 16.37
C SER A 32 16.89 4.32 15.50
N THR A 33 17.39 3.10 15.27
CA THR A 33 18.52 2.84 14.37
C THR A 33 18.04 2.24 13.05
N PRO A 34 18.72 2.50 11.92
CA PRO A 34 18.36 1.92 10.64
C PRO A 34 18.19 0.40 10.67
N ASP A 35 19.10 -0.33 11.32
CA ASP A 35 19.05 -1.79 11.42
C ASP A 35 17.81 -2.27 12.20
N LYS A 36 17.48 -1.61 13.32
CA LYS A 36 16.30 -1.96 14.12
C LYS A 36 15.00 -1.67 13.37
N ILE A 37 14.96 -0.57 12.62
CA ILE A 37 13.82 -0.22 11.78
C ILE A 37 13.67 -1.25 10.66
N TRP A 38 14.78 -1.67 10.04
CA TRP A 38 14.79 -2.66 8.99
C TRP A 38 14.30 -4.03 9.47
N ASP A 39 14.83 -4.53 10.58
CA ASP A 39 14.41 -5.81 11.18
C ASP A 39 12.93 -5.80 11.58
N ALA A 40 12.47 -4.69 12.17
CA ALA A 40 11.07 -4.50 12.50
C ALA A 40 10.19 -4.47 11.24
N ALA A 41 10.65 -3.79 10.18
CA ALA A 41 9.91 -3.70 8.92
C ALA A 41 9.77 -5.07 8.27
N GLN A 42 10.82 -5.89 8.27
CA GLN A 42 10.76 -7.25 7.73
C GLN A 42 9.75 -8.12 8.48
N LYS A 43 9.72 -8.04 9.82
CA LYS A 43 8.75 -8.77 10.64
C LYS A 43 7.32 -8.33 10.34
N GLU A 44 7.05 -7.03 10.40
CA GLU A 44 5.70 -6.50 10.14
C GLU A 44 5.25 -6.76 8.69
N TRP A 45 6.18 -6.79 7.73
CA TRP A 45 5.89 -7.13 6.33
C TRP A 45 5.47 -8.59 6.17
N ALA A 46 6.16 -9.52 6.83
CA ALA A 46 5.81 -10.94 6.80
C ALA A 46 4.46 -11.22 7.47
N GLU A 47 4.07 -10.41 8.45
CA GLU A 47 2.80 -10.51 9.18
C GLU A 47 1.61 -9.82 8.48
N ILE A 48 1.81 -9.22 7.29
CA ILE A 48 0.70 -8.60 6.55
C ILE A 48 -0.34 -9.70 6.21
N PRO A 49 -1.59 -9.58 6.69
CA PRO A 49 -2.58 -10.63 6.46
C PRO A 49 -2.90 -10.77 4.97
N LEU A 50 -2.94 -12.01 4.47
CA LEU A 50 -3.38 -12.27 3.09
C LEU A 50 -4.79 -11.75 2.81
N SER A 51 -5.66 -11.70 3.83
CA SER A 51 -6.99 -11.09 3.72
C SER A 51 -6.92 -9.60 3.39
N PHE A 52 -5.98 -8.85 3.98
CA PHE A 52 -5.74 -7.44 3.65
C PHE A 52 -5.29 -7.30 2.19
N ILE A 53 -4.33 -8.12 1.75
CA ILE A 53 -3.87 -8.14 0.36
C ILE A 53 -5.01 -8.45 -0.62
N ARG A 54 -5.85 -9.46 -0.32
CA ARG A 54 -7.01 -9.81 -1.13
C ARG A 54 -8.03 -8.67 -1.24
N THR A 55 -8.29 -7.95 -0.14
CA THR A 55 -9.15 -6.77 -0.16
C THR A 55 -8.59 -5.66 -1.05
N LEU A 56 -7.27 -5.47 -1.06
CA LEU A 56 -6.63 -4.50 -1.95
C LEU A 56 -6.81 -4.88 -3.43
N TYR A 57 -6.56 -6.14 -3.80
CA TYR A 57 -6.83 -6.62 -5.16
C TYR A 57 -8.31 -6.49 -5.53
N GLY A 58 -9.24 -6.83 -4.64
CA GLY A 58 -10.67 -6.66 -4.87
C GLY A 58 -11.10 -5.19 -5.03
N SER A 59 -10.29 -4.23 -4.58
CA SER A 59 -10.53 -2.80 -4.79
C SER A 59 -10.06 -2.29 -6.15
N MET A 60 -9.27 -3.07 -6.90
CA MET A 60 -8.70 -2.62 -8.17
C MET A 60 -9.73 -2.29 -9.24
N GLU A 61 -10.76 -3.11 -9.37
CA GLU A 61 -11.84 -2.86 -10.34
C GLU A 61 -12.47 -1.48 -10.09
N ARG A 62 -12.77 -1.17 -8.82
CA ARG A 62 -13.33 0.15 -8.42
C ARG A 62 -12.36 1.31 -8.67
N ARG A 63 -11.05 1.11 -8.46
CA ARG A 63 -10.03 2.14 -8.72
C ARG A 63 -9.89 2.42 -10.21
N VAL A 64 -9.89 1.37 -11.03
CA VAL A 64 -9.85 1.49 -12.49
C VAL A 64 -11.10 2.20 -12.99
N GLU A 65 -12.29 1.85 -12.49
CA GLU A 65 -13.53 2.57 -12.78
C GLU A 65 -13.46 4.03 -12.34
N ALA A 66 -12.92 4.33 -11.16
CA ALA A 66 -12.76 5.70 -10.67
C ALA A 66 -11.84 6.52 -11.57
N VAL A 67 -10.71 5.96 -12.02
CA VAL A 67 -9.78 6.62 -12.96
C VAL A 67 -10.45 6.81 -14.32
N HIS A 68 -11.22 5.81 -14.80
CA HIS A 68 -11.98 5.91 -16.04
C HIS A 68 -13.01 7.04 -15.97
N ASN A 69 -13.80 7.12 -14.89
CA ASN A 69 -14.78 8.17 -14.67
C ASN A 69 -14.14 9.55 -14.50
N ALA A 70 -12.96 9.60 -13.88
CA ALA A 70 -12.14 10.79 -13.79
C ALA A 70 -11.44 11.15 -15.10
N LYS A 71 -11.65 10.41 -16.20
CA LYS A 71 -10.98 10.60 -17.50
C LYS A 71 -9.44 10.64 -17.38
N GLY A 72 -8.89 9.83 -16.49
CA GLY A 72 -7.44 9.77 -16.22
C GLY A 72 -6.91 10.78 -15.20
N TRP A 73 -7.76 11.63 -14.62
CA TRP A 73 -7.38 12.52 -13.52
C TRP A 73 -7.32 11.78 -12.17
N GLN A 74 -6.76 12.45 -11.16
CA GLN A 74 -6.55 11.92 -9.81
C GLN A 74 -7.86 11.43 -9.17
N THR A 75 -7.75 10.35 -8.41
CA THR A 75 -8.85 9.76 -7.65
C THR A 75 -8.53 9.81 -6.14
N PRO A 76 -9.53 9.65 -5.25
CA PRO A 76 -9.29 9.69 -3.81
C PRO A 76 -8.61 8.42 -3.24
N TYR A 77 -8.07 7.56 -4.10
CA TYR A 77 -7.49 6.26 -3.73
C TYR A 77 -5.98 6.32 -3.52
#